data_AF-A0A8E2JE10-F1
#
_entry.id   AF-A0A8E2JE10-F1
#
_cell.length_a   1.000
_cell.length_b   1.000
_cell.length_c   1.000
_cell.angle_alpha   90.00
_cell.angle_beta   90.00
_cell.angle_gamma   90.00
#
_symmetry.space_group_name_H-M   'P 1'
#
loop_
_entity.id
_entity.type
_entity.pdbx_description
1 polymer ?
#
loop_
_entity_poly.entity_id
_entity_poly.type
_entity_poly.pdbx_seq_one_letter_code
_entity_poly.pdbx_strand_id
1 'polypeptide(L)'
;MDTRQLENAVSVPRGAVMTNLELSYGANGPLTDGIEIISPILLEPESAELQLRKVWEVILTFCRVSIPPEAATHVHARVANAAFTLEQVKALAVGTVFFSSAIYDLFASTKMFDTWAKSNEEAFPNETLFTMVERLRDAKDIPSIVQLISPFRQIAVNFQPLLDTRGTVGFRRATGVKSAEQCLRVVAFTLRLIYV
;
A
#
# COMPACT_ATOMS: atom_id res chain seq x y z
N MET A 1 23.78 41.36 -10.07
CA MET A 1 23.33 41.33 -8.65
C MET A 1 22.04 40.56 -8.63
N ASP A 2 21.88 39.43 -7.95
CA ASP A 2 22.76 38.69 -7.06
C ASP A 2 22.33 37.21 -7.07
N THR A 3 23.31 36.32 -7.13
CA THR A 3 23.24 34.86 -7.08
C THR A 3 23.97 34.46 -5.82
N ARG A 4 23.26 33.91 -4.82
CA ARG A 4 23.75 33.28 -3.56
C ARG A 4 22.53 33.13 -2.63
N GLN A 5 22.17 32.02 -1.99
CA GLN A 5 22.85 30.80 -1.57
C GLN A 5 21.78 29.70 -1.35
N LEU A 6 22.07 28.47 -1.75
CA LEU A 6 22.11 27.30 -0.86
C LEU A 6 22.69 26.13 -1.66
N GLU A 7 23.99 25.93 -1.46
CA GLU A 7 24.68 24.70 -1.82
C GLU A 7 24.32 23.61 -0.81
N ASN A 8 24.09 22.39 -1.30
CA ASN A 8 24.79 21.22 -0.78
C ASN A 8 25.08 20.28 -1.95
N ALA A 9 26.37 20.08 -2.16
CA ALA A 9 26.96 19.32 -3.24
C ALA A 9 26.74 17.81 -3.06
N VAL A 10 26.44 17.11 -4.16
CA VAL A 10 27.11 15.85 -4.51
C VAL A 10 27.20 15.79 -6.04
N SER A 11 28.41 15.94 -6.58
CA SER A 11 28.73 15.49 -7.93
C SER A 11 28.69 13.96 -7.94
N VAL A 12 27.88 13.35 -8.82
CA VAL A 12 27.95 11.90 -9.03
C VAL A 12 28.75 11.63 -10.32
N PRO A 13 29.89 10.91 -10.27
CA PRO A 13 30.66 10.57 -11.45
C PRO A 13 29.85 9.70 -12.42
N ARG A 14 30.22 9.73 -13.71
CA ARG A 14 29.79 8.69 -14.67
C ARG A 14 30.23 7.33 -14.11
N GLY A 15 29.25 6.49 -13.75
CA GLY A 15 29.46 5.23 -13.04
C GLY A 15 28.61 5.05 -11.76
N ALA A 16 27.58 5.87 -11.55
CA ALA A 16 26.71 5.78 -10.37
C ALA A 16 25.94 4.45 -10.30
N VAL A 17 26.43 3.54 -9.45
CA VAL A 17 25.66 2.42 -8.92
C VAL A 17 24.49 2.99 -8.11
N MET A 18 23.27 2.56 -8.41
CA MET A 18 22.07 2.84 -7.61
C MET A 18 22.30 2.30 -6.20
N THR A 19 22.70 3.18 -5.28
CA THR A 19 22.71 2.90 -3.86
C THR A 19 21.32 3.21 -3.33
N ASN A 20 20.76 2.23 -2.63
CA ASN A 20 19.50 2.24 -1.89
C ASN A 20 18.27 1.68 -2.63
N LEU A 21 18.41 0.49 -3.22
CA LEU A 21 17.42 -0.56 -2.97
C LEU A 21 17.68 -1.04 -1.53
N GLU A 22 17.01 -0.47 -0.54
CA GLU A 22 16.94 -1.13 0.77
C GLU A 22 16.05 -2.35 0.59
N LEU A 23 16.67 -3.52 0.39
CA LEU A 23 16.04 -4.79 0.72
C LEU A 23 15.76 -4.74 2.21
N SER A 24 14.52 -4.47 2.60
CA SER A 24 14.16 -4.41 4.01
C SER A 24 14.48 -5.77 4.65
N TYR A 25 15.18 -5.74 5.77
CA TYR A 25 15.30 -6.90 6.64
C TYR A 25 14.01 -6.95 7.45
N GLY A 26 13.18 -7.97 7.23
CA GLY A 26 12.06 -8.23 8.12
C GLY A 26 12.56 -8.47 9.55
N ALA A 27 11.67 -8.35 10.54
CA ALA A 27 12.00 -8.59 11.97
C ALA A 27 12.57 -10.00 12.28
N ASN A 28 12.66 -10.90 11.29
CA ASN A 28 13.11 -12.28 11.40
C ASN A 28 14.32 -12.62 10.49
N GLY A 29 15.01 -11.64 9.89
CA GLY A 29 16.16 -11.89 9.00
C GLY A 29 15.94 -11.44 7.55
N PRO A 30 16.83 -11.81 6.60
CA PRO A 30 16.68 -11.43 5.19
C PRO A 30 15.34 -11.93 4.66
N LEU A 31 14.63 -11.10 3.88
CA LEU A 31 13.41 -11.49 3.17
C LEU A 31 13.74 -12.65 2.21
N THR A 32 13.47 -13.89 2.62
CA THR A 32 13.64 -15.06 1.75
C THR A 32 12.50 -15.20 0.74
N ASP A 33 11.39 -14.47 0.94
CA ASP A 33 10.10 -14.79 0.32
C ASP A 33 9.47 -13.64 -0.51
N GLY A 34 10.16 -12.51 -0.70
CA GLY A 34 9.61 -11.39 -1.48
C GLY A 34 10.54 -10.19 -1.66
N ILE A 35 10.13 -9.26 -2.52
CA ILE A 35 10.79 -7.96 -2.76
C ILE A 35 9.88 -6.87 -2.19
N GLU A 36 10.39 -6.06 -1.27
CA GLU A 36 9.74 -4.82 -0.82
C GLU A 36 10.36 -3.63 -1.55
N ILE A 37 9.52 -2.73 -2.07
CA ILE A 37 9.95 -1.54 -2.80
C ILE A 37 9.31 -0.33 -2.13
N ILE A 38 10.15 0.54 -1.56
CA ILE A 38 9.73 1.79 -0.95
C ILE A 38 10.07 2.91 -1.93
N SER A 39 9.05 3.57 -2.47
CA SER A 39 9.24 4.70 -3.39
C SER A 39 8.56 5.96 -2.84
N PRO A 40 9.25 7.11 -2.81
CA PRO A 40 8.61 8.40 -2.53
C PRO A 40 7.71 8.86 -3.67
N ILE A 41 7.73 8.17 -4.81
CA ILE A 41 7.20 8.68 -6.06
C ILE A 41 6.04 7.85 -6.54
N LEU A 42 4.84 8.33 -6.24
CA LEU A 42 3.66 8.15 -7.08
C LEU A 42 2.79 9.42 -7.07
N LEU A 43 3.41 10.60 -6.97
CA LEU A 43 2.68 11.87 -6.85
C LEU A 43 2.13 12.38 -8.18
N GLU A 44 2.65 11.89 -9.30
CA GLU A 44 2.19 12.21 -10.65
C GLU A 44 1.90 10.91 -11.41
N PRO A 45 0.67 10.67 -11.91
CA PRO A 45 0.29 9.43 -12.57
C PRO A 45 1.18 9.04 -13.77
N GLU A 46 1.57 10.02 -14.61
CA GLU A 46 2.43 9.79 -15.76
C GLU A 46 3.88 9.42 -15.34
N SER A 47 4.35 10.02 -14.24
CA SER A 47 5.65 9.71 -13.65
C SER A 47 5.65 8.34 -12.96
N ALA A 48 4.55 7.99 -12.31
CA ALA A 48 4.36 6.71 -11.63
C ALA A 48 4.45 5.52 -12.59
N GLU A 49 3.79 5.60 -13.74
CA GLU A 49 3.85 4.54 -14.76
C GLU A 49 5.28 4.32 -15.26
N LEU A 50 5.96 5.39 -15.68
CA LEU A 50 7.33 5.28 -16.20
C LEU A 50 8.29 4.72 -15.15
N GLN A 51 8.14 5.13 -13.89
CA GLN A 51 9.02 4.68 -12.82
C GLN A 51 8.77 3.22 -12.43
N LEU A 52 7.51 2.79 -12.33
CA LEU A 52 7.19 1.39 -12.07
C LEU A 52 7.68 0.48 -13.21
N ARG A 53 7.59 0.93 -14.47
CA ARG A 53 8.17 0.22 -15.62
C ARG A 53 9.69 0.05 -15.49
N LYS A 54 10.42 1.14 -15.21
CA LYS A 54 11.88 1.10 -15.02
C LYS A 54 12.31 0.21 -13.86
N VAL A 55 11.60 0.27 -12.73
CA VAL A 55 11.84 -0.61 -11.59
C VAL A 55 11.70 -2.08 -11.99
N TRP A 56 10.64 -2.41 -12.73
CA TRP A 56 10.43 -3.77 -13.20
C TRP A 56 11.47 -4.23 -14.23
N GLU A 57 11.89 -3.36 -15.15
CA GLU A 57 12.98 -3.62 -16.09
C GLU A 57 14.28 -3.99 -15.37
N VAL A 58 14.62 -3.25 -14.31
CA VAL A 58 15.79 -3.53 -13.49
C VAL A 58 15.63 -4.88 -12.79
N ILE A 59 14.47 -5.16 -12.18
CA ILE A 59 14.20 -6.46 -11.53
C ILE A 59 14.37 -7.61 -12.53
N LEU A 60 13.80 -7.49 -13.74
CA LEU A 60 13.89 -8.54 -14.76
C LEU A 60 15.30 -8.68 -15.36
N THR A 61 16.11 -7.62 -15.33
CA THR A 61 17.50 -7.66 -15.80
C THR A 61 18.38 -8.49 -14.87
N PHE A 62 18.15 -8.41 -13.56
CA PHE A 62 19.00 -9.05 -12.55
C PHE A 62 18.37 -10.28 -11.89
N CYS A 63 17.06 -10.48 -12.03
CA CYS A 63 16.33 -11.52 -11.34
C CYS A 63 15.39 -12.27 -12.28
N ARG A 64 15.23 -13.57 -12.02
CA ARG A 64 14.12 -14.36 -12.58
C ARG A 64 12.94 -14.30 -11.61
N VAL A 65 11.88 -13.61 -12.00
CA VAL A 65 10.65 -13.52 -11.18
C VAL A 65 9.88 -14.83 -11.27
N SER A 66 9.72 -15.51 -10.13
CA SER A 66 8.83 -16.67 -9.96
C SER A 66 7.81 -16.33 -8.90
N ILE A 67 6.53 -16.52 -9.20
CA ILE A 67 5.42 -16.18 -8.30
C ILE A 67 4.64 -17.45 -8.04
N PRO A 68 4.82 -18.08 -6.88
CA PRO A 68 4.08 -19.28 -6.55
C PRO A 68 2.60 -18.92 -6.31
N PRO A 69 1.68 -19.89 -6.40
CA PRO A 69 0.23 -19.63 -6.30
C PRO A 69 -0.19 -18.90 -5.00
N GLU A 70 0.56 -19.10 -3.92
CA GLU A 70 0.34 -18.51 -2.61
C GLU A 70 0.82 -17.05 -2.50
N ALA A 71 1.69 -16.58 -3.39
CA ALA A 71 2.22 -15.23 -3.33
C ALA A 71 1.13 -14.17 -3.57
N ALA A 72 1.25 -13.06 -2.85
CA ALA A 72 0.34 -11.92 -2.92
C ALA A 72 1.15 -10.64 -3.03
N THR A 73 0.53 -9.61 -3.60
CA THR A 73 1.10 -8.26 -3.68
C THR A 73 0.47 -7.42 -2.59
N HIS A 74 1.32 -6.78 -1.79
CA HIS A 74 0.91 -5.83 -0.76
C HIS A 74 1.38 -4.43 -1.16
N VAL A 75 0.45 -3.47 -1.18
CA VAL A 75 0.77 -2.04 -1.36
C VAL A 75 0.47 -1.29 -0.07
N HIS A 76 1.48 -0.61 0.47
CA HIS A 76 1.32 0.36 1.53
C HIS A 76 1.38 1.76 0.95
N ALA A 77 0.45 2.63 1.33
CA ALA A 77 0.46 4.02 0.87
C ALA A 77 0.05 5.01 1.95
N ARG A 78 0.58 6.23 1.82
CA ARG A 78 0.33 7.39 2.68
C ARG A 78 0.31 8.65 1.83
N VAL A 79 -0.33 9.70 2.35
CA VAL A 79 -0.27 11.05 1.75
C VAL A 79 1.16 11.59 1.87
N ALA A 80 1.69 12.20 0.80
CA ALA A 80 3.03 12.76 0.84
C ALA A 80 3.15 13.90 1.85
N ASN A 81 4.24 13.87 2.63
CA ASN A 81 4.63 14.92 3.58
C ASN A 81 3.59 15.24 4.67
N ALA A 82 2.60 14.38 4.89
CA ALA A 82 1.58 14.56 5.92
C ALA A 82 1.14 13.22 6.53
N ALA A 83 0.78 13.24 7.82
CA ALA A 83 0.03 12.16 8.42
C ALA A 83 -1.44 12.25 7.99
N PHE A 84 -2.13 11.11 7.92
CA PHE A 84 -3.57 11.10 7.70
C PHE A 84 -4.28 11.86 8.83
N THR A 85 -5.20 12.76 8.45
CA THR A 85 -6.12 13.36 9.41
C THR A 85 -7.22 12.38 9.78
N LEU A 86 -7.87 12.58 10.94
CA LEU A 86 -9.01 11.76 11.35
C LEU A 86 -10.11 11.72 10.27
N GLU A 87 -10.42 12.86 9.65
CA GLU A 87 -11.46 12.95 8.62
C GLU A 87 -11.09 12.19 7.35
N GLN A 88 -9.80 12.21 6.93
CA GLN A 88 -9.33 11.39 5.82
C GLN A 88 -9.46 9.89 6.14
N VAL A 89 -9.08 9.48 7.36
CA VAL A 89 -9.21 8.08 7.79
C VAL A 89 -10.68 7.66 7.84
N LYS A 90 -11.60 8.53 8.30
CA LYS A 90 -13.05 8.26 8.28
C LYS A 90 -13.58 8.09 6.87
N ALA A 91 -13.26 9.01 5.96
CA ALA A 91 -13.69 8.94 4.57
C ALA A 91 -13.21 7.66 3.90
N LEU A 92 -11.94 7.31 4.10
CA LEU A 92 -11.35 6.08 3.57
C LEU A 92 -11.98 4.81 4.19
N ALA A 93 -12.21 4.81 5.51
CA ALA A 93 -12.84 3.68 6.20
C ALA A 93 -14.29 3.46 5.74
N VAL A 94 -15.06 4.54 5.61
CA VAL A 94 -16.43 4.49 5.07
C VAL A 94 -16.43 3.98 3.64
N GLY A 95 -15.55 4.50 2.77
CA GLY A 95 -15.42 4.02 1.40
C GLY A 95 -15.02 2.54 1.34
N THR A 96 -14.08 2.11 2.17
CA THR A 96 -13.66 0.71 2.28
C THR A 96 -14.82 -0.19 2.67
N VAL A 97 -15.64 0.21 3.64
CA VAL A 97 -16.82 -0.55 4.08
C VAL A 97 -17.90 -0.60 3.00
N PHE A 98 -18.21 0.52 2.35
CA PHE A 98 -19.21 0.58 1.28
C PHE A 98 -18.83 -0.24 0.04
N PHE A 99 -17.55 -0.23 -0.31
CA PHE A 99 -17.05 -0.92 -1.51
C PHE A 99 -16.32 -2.22 -1.17
N SER A 100 -16.49 -2.77 0.04
CA SER A 100 -15.72 -3.92 0.51
C SER A 100 -15.82 -5.11 -0.44
N SER A 101 -17.04 -5.56 -0.79
CA SER A 101 -17.25 -6.62 -1.79
C SER A 101 -16.67 -6.28 -3.16
N ALA A 102 -16.76 -5.04 -3.64
CA ALA A 102 -16.21 -4.67 -4.95
C ALA A 102 -14.67 -4.65 -4.95
N ILE A 103 -14.05 -4.14 -3.88
CA ILE A 103 -12.60 -4.18 -3.65
C ILE A 103 -12.16 -5.65 -3.54
N TYR A 104 -12.96 -6.46 -2.85
CA TYR A 104 -12.74 -7.90 -2.72
C TYR A 104 -12.74 -8.54 -4.11
N ASP A 105 -13.77 -8.36 -4.92
CA ASP A 105 -13.88 -9.00 -6.22
C ASP A 105 -12.83 -8.52 -7.24
N LEU A 106 -12.47 -7.24 -7.20
CA LEU A 106 -11.43 -6.67 -8.07
C LEU A 106 -10.06 -7.33 -7.86
N PHE A 107 -9.75 -7.68 -6.61
CA PHE A 107 -8.49 -8.31 -6.22
C PHE A 107 -8.62 -9.81 -6.01
N ALA A 108 -9.79 -10.40 -6.27
CA ALA A 108 -10.00 -11.83 -6.11
C ALA A 108 -9.16 -12.61 -7.13
N SER A 109 -7.96 -13.05 -6.74
CA SER A 109 -7.52 -14.37 -7.20
C SER A 109 -8.49 -15.44 -6.72
N THR A 110 -8.48 -16.58 -7.40
CA THR A 110 -9.10 -17.88 -7.05
C THR A 110 -8.81 -18.42 -5.63
N LYS A 111 -8.28 -17.61 -4.70
CA LYS A 111 -7.91 -17.98 -3.34
C LYS A 111 -9.15 -18.03 -2.44
N MET A 112 -9.76 -19.21 -2.37
CA MET A 112 -10.73 -19.59 -1.32
C MET A 112 -10.15 -19.57 0.11
N PHE A 113 -8.84 -19.33 0.30
CA PHE A 113 -8.14 -19.63 1.57
C PHE A 113 -7.11 -18.58 2.02
N ASP A 114 -7.19 -17.33 1.57
CA ASP A 114 -6.20 -16.33 1.99
C ASP A 114 -6.45 -15.85 3.42
N THR A 115 -5.83 -16.53 4.37
CA THR A 115 -5.85 -16.15 5.80
C THR A 115 -5.23 -14.78 6.06
N TRP A 116 -4.56 -14.16 5.08
CA TRP A 116 -3.87 -12.87 5.20
C TRP A 116 -4.53 -11.73 4.42
N ALA A 117 -5.67 -11.97 3.76
CA ALA A 117 -6.43 -10.98 3.01
C ALA A 117 -7.95 -11.18 3.15
N LYS A 118 -8.41 -11.32 4.40
CA LYS A 118 -9.83 -11.43 4.79
C LYS A 118 -10.62 -10.18 4.39
N SER A 119 -11.89 -10.34 4.06
CA SER A 119 -12.76 -9.18 3.75
C SER A 119 -12.83 -8.22 4.94
N ASN A 120 -12.93 -6.92 4.69
CA ASN A 120 -13.18 -5.94 5.74
C ASN A 120 -14.52 -6.21 6.45
N GLU A 121 -15.51 -6.78 5.75
CA GLU A 121 -16.80 -7.21 6.33
C GLU A 121 -16.65 -8.29 7.41
N GLU A 122 -15.61 -9.13 7.34
CA GLU A 122 -15.32 -10.13 8.38
C GLU A 122 -14.89 -9.50 9.71
N ALA A 123 -14.50 -8.21 9.71
CA ALA A 123 -14.21 -7.49 10.94
C ALA A 123 -15.49 -7.16 11.74
N PHE A 124 -16.67 -7.20 11.11
CA PHE A 124 -17.95 -6.83 11.71
C PHE A 124 -19.11 -7.75 11.30
N PRO A 125 -19.01 -9.07 11.60
CA PRO A 125 -19.90 -10.09 11.04
C PRO A 125 -21.38 -9.97 11.47
N ASN A 126 -21.69 -9.17 12.49
CA ASN A 126 -23.03 -9.04 13.06
C ASN A 126 -23.60 -7.62 12.90
N GLU A 127 -22.97 -6.76 12.10
CA GLU A 127 -23.38 -5.37 11.94
C GLU A 127 -23.89 -5.10 10.53
N THR A 128 -24.89 -4.23 10.44
CA THR A 128 -25.32 -3.73 9.13
C THR A 128 -24.30 -2.72 8.60
N LEU A 129 -24.22 -2.61 7.27
CA LEU A 129 -23.41 -1.59 6.60
C LEU A 129 -23.67 -0.19 7.18
N PHE A 130 -24.94 0.15 7.40
CA PHE A 130 -25.36 1.46 7.91
C PHE A 130 -24.85 1.70 9.33
N THR A 131 -25.05 0.73 10.23
CA THR A 131 -24.55 0.80 11.62
C THR A 131 -23.03 0.98 11.66
N MET A 132 -22.30 0.24 10.84
CA MET A 132 -20.84 0.38 10.78
C MET A 132 -20.42 1.77 10.31
N VAL A 133 -21.08 2.31 9.27
CA VAL A 133 -20.82 3.66 8.76
C VAL A 133 -21.10 4.73 9.82
N GLU A 134 -22.18 4.61 10.59
CA GLU A 134 -22.47 5.53 11.70
C GLU A 134 -21.36 5.50 12.76
N ARG A 135 -20.94 4.30 13.18
CA ARG A 135 -19.85 4.15 14.16
C ARG A 135 -18.53 4.74 13.67
N LEU A 136 -18.20 4.55 12.39
CA LEU A 136 -17.02 5.15 11.78
C LEU A 136 -17.09 6.69 11.75
N ARG A 137 -18.25 7.25 11.45
CA ARG A 137 -18.48 8.71 11.49
C ARG A 137 -18.36 9.27 12.90
N ASP A 138 -18.87 8.53 13.89
CA ASP A 138 -18.88 8.95 15.29
C ASP A 138 -17.54 8.76 16.01
N ALA A 139 -16.65 7.94 15.46
CA ALA A 139 -15.32 7.68 16.00
C ALA A 139 -14.55 8.98 16.30
N LYS A 140 -13.91 9.03 17.47
CA LYS A 140 -13.22 10.25 17.96
C LYS A 140 -11.73 10.28 17.65
N ASP A 141 -11.16 9.14 17.26
CA ASP A 141 -9.74 9.01 16.98
C ASP A 141 -9.46 7.86 15.99
N ILE A 142 -8.24 7.86 15.44
CA ILE A 142 -7.77 6.85 14.46
C ILE A 142 -7.71 5.44 15.09
N PRO A 143 -7.21 5.23 16.32
CA PRO A 143 -7.24 3.92 16.97
C PRO A 143 -8.64 3.29 17.03
N SER A 144 -9.66 4.07 17.33
CA SER A 144 -11.06 3.61 17.36
C SER A 144 -11.51 3.14 15.98
N ILE A 145 -11.16 3.86 14.91
CA ILE A 145 -11.46 3.45 13.53
C ILE A 145 -10.74 2.14 13.19
N VAL A 146 -9.43 2.05 13.50
CA VAL A 146 -8.62 0.85 13.25
C VAL A 146 -9.23 -0.37 13.93
N GLN A 147 -9.69 -0.23 15.18
CA GLN A 147 -10.33 -1.31 15.92
C GLN A 147 -11.65 -1.77 15.30
N LEU A 148 -12.41 -0.88 14.65
CA LEU A 148 -13.69 -1.20 14.01
C LEU A 148 -13.50 -1.95 12.69
N ILE A 149 -12.61 -1.47 11.82
CA ILE A 149 -12.50 -1.94 10.43
C ILE A 149 -11.33 -2.90 10.18
N SER A 150 -10.33 -2.88 11.06
CA SER A 150 -9.09 -3.63 10.90
C SER A 150 -8.54 -4.16 12.23
N PRO A 151 -9.35 -4.87 13.05
CA PRO A 151 -8.95 -5.32 14.40
C PRO A 151 -7.77 -6.30 14.39
N PHE A 152 -7.44 -6.89 13.25
CA PHE A 152 -6.32 -7.79 13.08
C PHE A 152 -5.61 -7.53 11.74
N ARG A 153 -4.33 -7.91 11.64
CA ARG A 153 -3.44 -7.58 10.50
C ARG A 153 -3.80 -8.27 9.19
N GLN A 154 -4.71 -9.26 9.23
CA GLN A 154 -5.08 -10.12 8.11
C GLN A 154 -6.20 -9.55 7.22
N ILE A 155 -6.67 -8.34 7.49
CA ILE A 155 -7.74 -7.70 6.70
C ILE A 155 -7.19 -7.16 5.37
N ALA A 156 -7.97 -7.30 4.30
CA ALA A 156 -7.60 -6.94 2.93
C ALA A 156 -7.18 -5.47 2.79
N VAL A 157 -7.98 -4.55 3.33
CA VAL A 157 -7.61 -3.14 3.51
C VAL A 157 -7.30 -2.91 4.98
N ASN A 158 -6.02 -2.95 5.31
CA ASN A 158 -5.50 -2.98 6.67
C ASN A 158 -5.08 -1.58 7.15
N PHE A 159 -5.74 -1.11 8.22
CA PHE A 159 -5.53 0.22 8.81
C PHE A 159 -4.55 0.20 10.00
N GLN A 160 -4.16 -0.99 10.50
CA GLN A 160 -3.18 -1.13 11.58
C GLN A 160 -1.89 -0.30 11.42
N PRO A 161 -1.30 -0.15 10.21
CA PRO A 161 -0.06 0.60 10.06
C PRO A 161 -0.23 2.12 10.23
N LEU A 162 -1.45 2.62 10.42
CA LEU A 162 -1.69 4.00 10.87
C LEU A 162 -1.24 4.23 12.31
N LEU A 163 -1.15 3.16 13.11
CA LEU A 163 -0.80 3.22 14.54
C LEU A 163 0.69 3.01 14.81
N ASP A 164 1.48 2.69 13.78
CA ASP A 164 2.92 2.51 13.90
C ASP A 164 3.71 3.58 13.12
N THR A 165 5.03 3.45 13.10
CA THR A 165 5.94 4.43 12.47
C THR A 165 5.75 4.59 10.96
N ARG A 166 5.05 3.66 10.29
CA ARG A 166 4.82 3.73 8.85
C ARG A 166 3.76 4.76 8.50
N GLY A 167 2.71 4.88 9.30
CA GLY A 167 1.59 5.79 9.04
C GLY A 167 0.90 5.54 7.69
N THR A 168 0.78 4.28 7.29
CA THR A 168 0.24 3.87 5.97
C THR A 168 -1.07 3.10 6.10
N VAL A 169 -1.81 2.99 4.98
CA VAL A 169 -2.87 2.01 4.81
C VAL A 169 -2.37 0.91 3.86
N GLY A 170 -2.58 -0.35 4.23
CA GLY A 170 -2.09 -1.51 3.49
C GLY A 170 -3.17 -2.24 2.70
N PHE A 171 -2.88 -2.63 1.47
CA PHE A 171 -3.77 -3.34 0.54
C PHE A 171 -3.17 -4.70 0.19
N ARG A 172 -3.76 -5.78 0.70
CA ARG A 172 -3.08 -7.10 0.81
C ARG A 172 -3.52 -8.16 -0.20
N ARG A 173 -4.52 -7.85 -1.03
CA ARG A 173 -5.30 -8.90 -1.72
C ARG A 173 -4.91 -9.13 -3.18
N ALA A 174 -4.12 -8.24 -3.77
CA ALA A 174 -3.73 -8.39 -5.15
C ALA A 174 -2.94 -9.69 -5.36
N THR A 175 -3.19 -10.38 -6.48
CA THR A 175 -2.35 -11.49 -6.92
C THR A 175 -0.89 -11.07 -6.99
N GLY A 176 0.03 -12.02 -6.79
CA GLY A 176 1.44 -11.75 -7.05
C GLY A 176 1.63 -11.21 -8.47
N VAL A 177 2.17 -10.00 -8.57
CA VAL A 177 2.28 -9.24 -9.83
C VAL A 177 3.44 -9.75 -10.68
N LYS A 178 3.15 -10.24 -11.88
CA LYS A 178 4.13 -10.85 -12.80
C LYS A 178 4.70 -9.86 -13.82
N SER A 179 4.12 -8.66 -13.91
CA SER A 179 4.52 -7.63 -14.87
C SER A 179 4.39 -6.23 -14.30
N ALA A 180 5.12 -5.28 -14.90
CA ALA A 180 5.00 -3.85 -14.62
C ALA A 180 3.55 -3.36 -14.75
N GLU A 181 2.83 -3.85 -15.76
CA GLU A 181 1.43 -3.50 -15.99
C GLU A 181 0.52 -3.97 -14.86
N GLN A 182 0.69 -5.21 -14.38
CA GLN A 182 -0.08 -5.71 -13.25
C GLN A 182 0.24 -4.93 -11.97
N CYS A 183 1.52 -4.63 -11.72
CA CYS A 183 1.96 -3.80 -10.61
C CYS A 183 1.32 -2.40 -10.68
N LEU A 184 1.38 -1.75 -11.84
CA LEU A 184 0.78 -0.43 -12.08
C LEU A 184 -0.71 -0.41 -11.80
N ARG A 185 -1.47 -1.43 -12.24
CA ARG A 185 -2.92 -1.50 -11.99
C ARG A 185 -3.24 -1.53 -10.50
N VAL A 186 -2.53 -2.36 -9.72
CA VAL A 186 -2.72 -2.49 -8.27
C VAL A 186 -2.35 -1.18 -7.58
N VAL A 187 -1.19 -0.62 -7.92
CA VAL A 187 -0.70 0.63 -7.35
C VAL A 187 -1.65 1.78 -7.67
N ALA A 188 -2.02 1.97 -8.94
CA ALA A 188 -2.91 3.04 -9.37
C ALA A 188 -4.29 2.96 -8.69
N PHE A 189 -4.84 1.76 -8.53
CA PHE A 189 -6.05 1.55 -7.75
C PHE A 189 -5.88 2.02 -6.30
N THR A 190 -4.84 1.55 -5.62
CA THR A 190 -4.57 1.90 -4.21
C THR A 190 -4.44 3.41 -4.02
N LEU A 191 -3.71 4.09 -4.91
CA LEU A 191 -3.57 5.55 -4.85
C LEU A 191 -4.91 6.24 -5.07
N ARG A 192 -5.71 5.77 -6.04
CA ARG A 192 -6.99 6.39 -6.34
C ARG A 192 -7.98 6.28 -5.18
N LEU A 193 -7.89 5.21 -4.39
CA LEU A 193 -8.69 5.05 -3.18
C LEU A 193 -8.20 5.91 -2.01
N ILE A 194 -6.91 6.27 -1.96
CA ILE A 194 -6.34 7.07 -0.86
C ILE A 194 -6.47 8.58 -1.12
N TYR A 195 -6.33 9.02 -2.36
CA TYR A 195 -6.42 10.43 -2.76
C TYR A 195 -7.85 10.87 -3.10
N VAL A 196 -8.80 10.57 -2.19
CA VAL A 196 -10.20 11.00 -2.28
C VAL A 196 -10.35 12.43 -1.77
#